data_AF-A0A485DBB2-F1
#
_entry.id   AF-A0A485DBB2-F1
#
_cell.length_a   1.000
_cell.length_b   1.000
_cell.length_c   1.000
_cell.angle_alpha   90.00
_cell.angle_beta   90.00
_cell.angle_gamma   90.00
#
_symmetry.space_group_name_H-M   'P 1'
#
loop_
_entity.id
_entity.type
_entity.pdbx_description
1 polymer ?
#
loop_
_entity_poly.entity_id
_entity_poly.type
_entity_poly.pdbx_seq_one_letter_code
_entity_poly.pdbx_strand_id
1 'polypeptide(L)' 'MLATLFSARAESIGIHIGTGTRFGLAGAFDRYLRLPFTLDDEELRNAFTTLQPVWAGLTQQNENTRMRKII' A
#
# COMPACT_ATOMS: atom_id res chain seq x y z
N MET A 1 1.44 5.06 9.04
CA MET A 1 1.80 5.47 7.66
C MET A 1 1.21 4.44 6.70
N LEU A 2 0.23 4.82 5.89
CA LEU A 2 -0.64 3.85 5.18
C LEU A 2 0.15 3.01 4.14
N ALA A 3 1.09 3.60 3.42
CA ALA A 3 1.88 2.88 2.42
C ALA A 3 2.80 1.82 3.05
N THR A 4 3.40 2.10 4.22
CA THR A 4 4.22 1.12 4.96
C THR A 4 3.41 -0.08 5.41
N LEU A 5 2.20 0.17 5.95
CA LEU A 5 1.31 -0.91 6.37
C LEU A 5 0.83 -1.74 5.17
N PHE A 6 0.56 -1.08 4.05
CA PHE A 6 0.18 -1.76 2.82
C PHE A 6 1.32 -2.60 2.23
N SER A 7 2.55 -2.07 2.21
CA SER A 7 3.74 -2.79 1.77
C SER A 7 4.00 -4.05 2.61
N ALA A 8 3.95 -3.94 3.93
CA ALA A 8 4.12 -5.10 4.82
C ALA A 8 2.99 -6.16 4.66
N ARG A 9 1.76 -5.72 4.40
CA ARG A 9 0.63 -6.65 4.15
C ARG A 9 0.73 -7.30 2.77
N ALA A 10 1.18 -6.57 1.76
CA ALA A 10 1.42 -7.12 0.43
C ALA A 10 2.53 -8.18 0.44
N GLU A 11 3.58 -7.96 1.22
CA GLU A 11 4.66 -8.95 1.40
C GLU A 11 4.13 -10.28 1.98
N SER A 12 3.18 -10.22 2.93
CA SER A 12 2.55 -11.40 3.53
C SER A 12 1.75 -12.27 2.54
N ILE A 13 1.36 -11.72 1.40
CA ILE A 13 0.67 -12.43 0.31
C ILE A 13 1.60 -12.69 -0.89
N GLY A 14 2.92 -12.51 -0.71
CA GLY A 14 3.95 -12.78 -1.71
C GLY A 14 4.20 -11.64 -2.71
N ILE A 15 3.54 -10.50 -2.56
CA ILE A 15 3.66 -9.36 -3.48
C ILE A 15 4.60 -8.32 -2.90
N HIS A 16 5.75 -8.15 -3.55
CA HIS A 16 6.78 -7.22 -3.10
C HIS A 16 6.54 -5.83 -3.69
N ILE A 17 6.03 -4.91 -2.87
CA ILE A 17 5.89 -3.50 -3.22
C ILE A 17 6.70 -2.67 -2.23
N GLY A 18 7.56 -1.80 -2.76
CA GLY A 18 8.37 -0.91 -1.94
C GLY A 18 7.56 0.33 -1.55
N THR A 19 7.77 0.84 -0.33
CA THR A 19 7.33 2.20 -0.05
C THR A 19 8.17 3.18 -0.88
N GLY A 20 7.48 4.11 -1.53
CA GLY A 20 8.08 5.19 -2.28
C GLY A 20 8.56 6.28 -1.34
N THR A 21 9.50 5.98 -0.45
CA THR A 21 10.24 7.02 0.25
C THR A 21 10.93 7.86 -0.82
N ARG A 22 10.52 9.12 -0.94
CA ARG A 22 11.36 10.12 -1.59
C ARG A 22 12.40 10.51 -0.55
N PHE A 23 13.67 10.28 -0.84
CA PHE A 23 14.77 10.89 -0.09
C PHE A 23 14.71 12.41 -0.34
N GLY A 24 13.78 13.10 0.31
CA GLY A 24 13.65 14.55 0.30
C GLY A 24 14.19 15.11 1.61
N LEU A 25 14.81 16.28 1.57
CA LEU A 25 15.36 16.98 2.73
C LEU A 25 14.37 17.13 3.91
N ALA A 26 13.06 17.06 3.65
CA ALA A 26 11.98 17.22 4.62
C ALA A 26 11.48 15.90 5.27
N GLY A 27 12.20 14.79 5.09
CA GLY A 27 11.86 13.50 5.69
C GLY A 27 11.18 12.53 4.73
N ALA A 28 11.41 11.24 4.97
CA ALA A 28 10.87 10.14 4.18
C ALA A 28 9.34 10.10 4.31
N PHE A 29 8.64 10.62 3.32
CA PHE A 29 7.19 10.51 3.26
C PHE A 29 6.81 9.18 2.59
N ASP A 30 6.49 8.14 3.35
CA ASP A 30 5.85 6.91 2.81
C ASP A 30 4.36 7.14 2.52
N ARG A 31 4.08 8.18 1.73
CA ARG A 31 2.75 8.40 1.13
C ARG A 31 2.60 7.67 -0.20
N TYR A 32 3.71 7.34 -0.85
CA TYR A 32 3.74 6.75 -2.18
C TYR A 32 4.21 5.30 -2.13
N LEU A 33 3.89 4.54 -3.18
CA LEU A 33 4.32 3.16 -3.39
C LEU A 33 5.10 3.07 -4.70
N ARG A 34 6.06 2.15 -4.75
CA ARG A 34 6.76 1.77 -5.98
C ARG A 34 6.15 0.46 -6.47
N LEU A 35 5.55 0.51 -7.65
CA LEU A 35 4.93 -0.64 -8.28
C LEU A 35 5.80 -1.08 -9.46
N PRO A 36 6.25 -2.35 -9.50
CA PRO A 36 6.89 -2.88 -10.69
C PRO A 36 5.86 -2.96 -11.82
N PHE A 37 6.23 -2.48 -13.01
CA PHE A 37 5.37 -2.46 -14.20
C PHE A 37 5.96 -3.24 -15.38
N THR A 38 7.04 -3.98 -15.14
CA THR A 38 7.79 -4.71 -16.18
C THR A 38 7.27 -6.12 -16.43
N LEU A 39 6.24 -6.56 -15.69
CA LEU A 39 5.58 -7.84 -15.89
C LEU A 39 4.57 -7.75 -17.04
N ASP A 40 4.12 -8.90 -17.55
CA ASP A 40 3.06 -8.97 -18.54
C ASP A 40 1.72 -8.44 -17.99
N ASP A 41 0.85 -7.95 -18.88
CA ASP A 41 -0.42 -7.31 -18.50
C ASP A 41 -1.33 -8.23 -17.66
N GLU A 42 -1.37 -9.53 -17.99
CA GLU A 42 -2.15 -10.51 -17.21
C GLU A 42 -1.58 -10.70 -15.80
N GLU A 43 -0.26 -10.79 -15.66
CA GLU A 43 0.39 -10.94 -14.35
C GLU A 43 0.16 -9.70 -13.48
N LEU A 44 0.26 -8.51 -14.08
CA LEU A 44 -0.05 -7.24 -13.44
C LEU A 44 -1.49 -7.20 -12.95
N ARG A 45 -2.46 -7.56 -13.80
CA ARG A 45 -3.88 -7.62 -13.42
C ARG A 45 -4.11 -8.58 -12.26
N ASN A 46 -3.54 -9.78 -12.32
CA ASN A 46 -3.66 -10.77 -11.27
C ASN A 46 -3.08 -10.28 -9.93
N ALA A 47 -1.91 -9.62 -9.98
CA ALA A 47 -1.31 -8.99 -8.82
C ALA A 47 -2.22 -7.90 -8.23
N PHE A 48 -2.78 -7.02 -9.06
CA PHE A 48 -3.71 -5.98 -8.61
C PHE A 48 -5.01 -6.54 -8.02
N THR A 49 -5.60 -7.56 -8.64
CA THR A 49 -6.79 -8.25 -8.11
C THR A 49 -6.51 -8.84 -6.73
N THR A 50 -5.31 -9.39 -6.52
CA THR A 50 -4.89 -9.93 -5.22
C THR A 50 -4.64 -8.83 -4.18
N LEU A 51 -4.11 -7.67 -4.59
CA LEU A 51 -3.85 -6.52 -3.72
C LEU A 51 -5.11 -5.75 -3.31
N GLN A 52 -6.15 -5.75 -4.15
CA GLN A 52 -7.39 -4.99 -3.94
C GLN A 52 -8.07 -5.25 -2.58
N PRO A 53 -8.30 -6.50 -2.13
CA PRO A 53 -8.92 -6.75 -0.82
C PRO A 53 -8.04 -6.27 0.35
N VAL A 54 -6.71 -6.36 0.23
CA VAL A 54 -5.77 -5.87 1.24
C VAL A 54 -5.88 -4.35 1.39
N TRP A 55 -5.94 -3.63 0.27
CA TRP A 55 -6.13 -2.19 0.25
C TRP A 55 -7.46 -1.77 0.87
N ALA A 56 -8.55 -2.42 0.45
CA ALA A 56 -9.90 -2.13 0.97
C ALA A 56 -10.01 -2.37 2.48
N GLY A 57 -9.32 -3.39 3.02
CA GLY A 57 -9.26 -3.62 4.47
C GLY A 57 -8.55 -2.51 5.21
N LEU A 58 -7.39 -2.05 4.70
CA LEU A 58 -6.59 -1.01 5.35
C LEU A 58 -7.25 0.37 5.30
N THR A 59 -7.91 0.73 4.20
CA THR A 59 -8.62 2.01 4.09
C THR A 59 -9.81 2.06 5.05
N GLN A 60 -10.62 1.00 5.12
CA GLN A 60 -11.72 0.90 6.10
C GLN A 60 -11.22 0.99 7.55
N GLN A 61 -10.10 0.34 7.88
CA GLN A 61 -9.51 0.45 9.21
C GLN A 61 -9.02 1.87 9.52
N ASN A 62 -8.47 2.58 8.53
CA ASN A 62 -8.02 3.96 8.69
C ASN A 62 -9.19 4.93 8.95
N GLU A 63 -10.26 4.81 8.17
CA GLU A 63 -11.48 5.60 8.33
C GLU A 63 -12.14 5.36 9.69
N ASN A 64 -12.30 4.10 10.10
CA ASN A 64 -12.82 3.76 11.43
C ASN A 64 -11.96 4.35 12.56
N THR A 65 -10.63 4.34 12.41
CA THR A 65 -9.71 4.93 13.39
C THR A 65 -9.85 6.46 13.46
N ARG A 66 -10.11 7.13 12.32
CA ARG A 66 -10.40 8.56 12.28
C ARG A 66 -11.72 8.89 12.95
N MET A 67 -12.80 8.16 12.64
CA MET A 67 -14.12 8.39 13.24
C MET A 67 -14.10 8.29 14.77
N ARG A 68 -13.40 7.31 15.33
CA ARG A 68 -13.26 7.12 16.79
C ARG A 68 -12.54 8.27 17.50
N LYS A 69 -11.78 9.10 16.78
CA LYS A 69 -11.06 10.25 17.35
C LYS A 69 -11.87 11.54 17.33
N ILE A 70 -13.06 11.55 16.72
CA ILE A 70 -13.92 12.73 16.56
C ILE A 70 -15.01 12.79 17.66
N ILE A 71 -15.05 11.78 18.55
CA ILE A 71 -16.02 11.68 19.66
C ILE A 71 -15.34 12.05 20.97
#